data_AF-T0YB85-F1
#
_entry.id   AF-T0YB85-F1
#
_cell.length_a   1.000
_cell.length_b   1.000
_cell.length_c   1.000
_cell.angle_alpha   90.00
_cell.angle_beta   90.00
_cell.angle_gamma   90.00
#
_symmetry.space_group_name_H-M   'P 1'
#
loop_
_entity.id
_entity.type
_entity.pdbx_description
1 polymer ?
#
loop_
_entity_poly.entity_id
_entity_poly.type
_entity_poly.pdbx_seq_one_letter_code
_entity_poly.pdbx_strand_id
1 'polypeptide(L)'
;MEHLEEVERIYETLDHRRPRREARLLSRPRVAQESGKELDLATRYVCRALDIELAEFPSFSCCGSGFVDEANEVLNVAINIRNLAIAERAGLDLLTICSTCQGMLSLANLRYRDPKIRERVDAALRPLGIEYRGTVKVKHLLRVLTEDVGVARLREKVVRPLGSVKIGAFYGCHLLRPANELDWESAEEPHAFEDLLRAVGATPVDYRGRVMCCGFPIQFVKPTTASRIAGRQIEDAKAHGADAMATPCPLCHISLDAYQNRAEQAVGTPSTCRSSTCRRSSGSPSGRRPRISASPGTWSRSRRPSPRWAPRPPRGSAPGRGPIASRHRPPRTFARVGDG
;
A
#
# COMPACT_ATOMS: atom_id res chain seq x y z
N MET A 1 29.92 5.45 -2.10
CA MET A 1 30.32 5.56 -0.69
C MET A 1 29.28 6.32 0.14
N GLU A 2 28.71 7.44 -0.34
CA GLU A 2 27.62 8.16 0.37
C GLU A 2 26.46 7.28 0.86
N HIS A 3 25.98 6.34 0.03
CA HIS A 3 24.90 5.43 0.45
C HIS A 3 25.28 4.47 1.58
N LEU A 4 26.58 4.19 1.78
CA LEU A 4 27.06 3.31 2.84
C LEU A 4 27.18 4.07 4.17
N GLU A 5 27.70 5.30 4.12
CA GLU A 5 27.73 6.22 5.26
C GLU A 5 26.31 6.56 5.75
N GLU A 6 25.35 6.67 4.84
CA GLU A 6 23.93 6.84 5.18
C GLU A 6 23.36 5.62 5.94
N VAL A 7 23.70 4.41 5.49
CA VAL A 7 23.27 3.17 6.15
C VAL A 7 23.84 3.08 7.57
N GLU A 8 25.12 3.38 7.74
CA GLU A 8 25.77 3.40 9.06
C GLU A 8 25.14 4.45 9.98
N ARG A 9 24.91 5.67 9.47
CA ARG A 9 24.28 6.75 10.25
C ARG A 9 22.88 6.38 10.72
N ILE A 10 22.06 5.77 9.86
CA ILE A 10 20.72 5.31 10.24
C ILE A 10 20.83 4.16 11.23
N TYR A 11 21.76 3.21 11.02
CA TYR A 11 21.99 2.10 11.93
C TYR A 11 22.34 2.58 13.34
N GLU A 12 23.24 3.57 13.47
CA GLU A 12 23.63 4.16 14.76
C GLU A 12 22.47 4.86 15.49
N THR A 13 21.45 5.33 14.77
CA THR A 13 20.25 5.92 15.40
C THR A 13 19.31 4.87 15.99
N LEU A 14 19.49 3.58 15.69
CA LEU A 14 18.65 2.51 16.22
C LEU A 14 19.03 2.20 17.67
N ASP A 15 18.06 2.12 18.58
CA ASP A 15 18.33 1.84 20.00
C ASP A 15 18.73 0.37 20.21
N HIS A 16 20.00 0.03 20.06
CA HIS A 16 20.48 -1.36 20.13
C HIS A 16 20.26 -2.08 21.48
N ARG A 17 19.77 -1.37 22.52
CA ARG A 17 19.50 -1.94 23.85
C ARG A 17 18.13 -2.61 23.97
N ARG A 18 17.19 -2.34 23.05
CA ARG A 18 15.92 -3.07 23.02
C ARG A 18 16.14 -4.51 22.52
N PRO A 19 15.68 -5.54 23.26
CA PRO A 19 15.74 -6.91 22.76
C PRO A 19 14.96 -7.02 21.44
N ARG A 20 15.43 -7.86 20.50
CA ARG A 20 14.79 -8.18 19.19
C ARG A 20 13.32 -8.65 19.26
N ARG A 21 12.70 -8.67 20.46
CA ARG A 21 11.33 -9.12 20.71
C ARG A 21 10.26 -8.13 20.23
N GLU A 22 10.58 -6.85 20.08
CA GLU A 22 9.72 -5.87 19.40
C GLU A 22 10.21 -5.74 17.96
N ALA A 23 9.36 -6.06 16.98
CA ALA A 23 9.76 -6.27 15.59
C ALA A 23 10.40 -5.01 14.98
N ARG A 24 11.74 -4.99 14.92
CA ARG A 24 12.50 -4.02 14.13
C ARG A 24 12.57 -4.50 12.70
N LEU A 25 11.98 -3.72 11.80
CA LEU A 25 11.96 -4.05 10.39
C LEU A 25 12.40 -2.85 9.55
N LEU A 26 13.14 -3.15 8.48
CA LEU A 26 13.43 -2.20 7.44
C LEU A 26 12.19 -2.02 6.56
N SER A 27 11.56 -0.85 6.58
CA SER A 27 10.40 -0.58 5.73
C SER A 27 10.72 0.44 4.63
N ARG A 28 10.59 0.03 3.36
CA ARG A 28 10.57 1.01 2.25
C ARG A 28 9.95 0.52 0.93
N PRO A 29 8.61 0.36 0.85
CA PRO A 29 7.94 0.17 -0.43
C PRO A 29 7.87 1.51 -1.18
N ARG A 30 8.85 1.79 -2.07
CA ARG A 30 8.91 3.04 -2.87
C ARG A 30 7.60 3.36 -3.60
N VAL A 31 6.90 2.34 -4.08
CA VAL A 31 5.59 2.50 -4.76
C VAL A 31 4.54 3.11 -3.82
N ALA A 32 4.54 2.76 -2.54
CA ALA A 32 3.62 3.37 -1.58
C ALA A 32 4.01 4.81 -1.25
N GLN A 33 5.31 5.12 -1.13
CA GLN A 33 5.76 6.48 -0.84
C GLN A 33 5.45 7.47 -1.99
N GLU A 34 5.55 7.01 -3.23
CA GLU A 34 5.33 7.87 -4.40
C GLU A 34 3.87 7.87 -4.88
N SER A 35 3.30 6.68 -5.09
CA SER A 35 2.01 6.50 -5.76
C SER A 35 0.86 6.12 -4.81
N GLY A 36 1.15 5.89 -3.53
CA GLY A 36 0.18 5.42 -2.53
C GLY A 36 0.40 6.03 -1.15
N LYS A 37 0.62 7.35 -1.07
CA LYS A 37 0.99 8.05 0.18
C LYS A 37 0.05 7.74 1.35
N GLU A 38 -1.22 7.56 1.04
CA GLU A 38 -2.26 7.19 2.01
C GLU A 38 -1.97 5.83 2.67
N LEU A 39 -1.41 4.87 1.92
CA LEU A 39 -1.03 3.54 2.41
C LEU A 39 0.25 3.60 3.25
N ASP A 40 1.24 4.41 2.86
CA ASP A 40 2.46 4.61 3.64
C ASP A 40 2.15 5.26 5.00
N LEU A 41 1.35 6.33 5.00
CA LEU A 41 0.90 6.99 6.23
C LEU A 41 0.14 6.02 7.14
N ALA A 42 -0.83 5.29 6.59
CA ALA A 42 -1.59 4.31 7.35
C ALA A 42 -0.69 3.22 7.96
N THR A 43 0.28 2.73 7.20
CA THR A 43 1.26 1.74 7.66
C THR A 43 2.05 2.27 8.86
N ARG A 44 2.59 3.49 8.76
CA ARG A 44 3.34 4.10 9.87
C ARG A 44 2.51 4.24 11.13
N TYR A 45 1.24 4.63 11.00
CA TYR A 45 0.32 4.72 12.15
C TYR A 45 0.04 3.35 12.77
N VAL A 46 -0.22 2.34 11.95
CA VAL A 46 -0.45 0.96 12.43
C VAL A 46 0.79 0.40 13.11
N CYS A 47 1.97 0.52 12.49
CA CYS A 47 3.23 0.07 13.09
C CYS A 47 3.51 0.76 14.42
N ARG A 48 3.32 2.08 14.51
CA ARG A 48 3.48 2.82 15.77
C ARG A 48 2.51 2.34 16.85
N ALA A 49 1.24 2.10 16.51
CA ALA A 49 0.23 1.63 17.47
C ALA A 49 0.51 0.21 18.00
N LEU A 50 1.22 -0.59 17.21
CA LEU A 50 1.58 -1.98 17.51
C LEU A 50 3.01 -2.14 18.02
N ASP A 51 3.70 -1.02 18.27
CA ASP A 51 5.07 -1.01 18.79
C ASP A 51 6.07 -1.72 17.84
N ILE A 52 5.83 -1.58 16.53
CA ILE A 52 6.72 -2.02 15.45
C ILE A 52 7.60 -0.83 15.05
N GLU A 53 8.90 -0.98 15.22
CA GLU A 53 9.88 0.04 14.88
C GLU A 53 10.31 -0.11 13.41
N LEU A 54 10.13 0.96 12.64
CA LEU A 54 10.49 1.00 11.22
C LEU A 54 11.78 1.79 11.04
N ALA A 55 12.81 1.14 10.52
CA ALA A 55 14.01 1.81 10.04
C ALA A 55 13.83 2.15 8.55
N GLU A 56 14.20 3.36 8.13
CA GLU A 56 13.98 3.85 6.77
C GLU A 56 15.30 4.20 6.09
N PHE A 57 15.53 3.66 4.89
CA PHE A 57 16.79 3.84 4.16
C PHE A 57 16.53 4.44 2.78
N PRO A 58 16.84 5.74 2.57
CA PRO A 58 16.61 6.45 1.31
C PRO A 58 17.18 5.80 0.06
N SER A 59 18.29 5.10 0.20
CA SER A 59 19.00 4.40 -0.86
C SER A 59 18.25 3.18 -1.46
N PHE A 60 17.10 2.78 -0.91
CA PHE A 60 16.30 1.66 -1.45
C PHE A 60 15.72 1.96 -2.84
N SER A 61 15.96 1.06 -3.78
CA SER A 61 15.48 1.14 -5.17
C SER A 61 14.13 0.42 -5.35
N CYS A 62 13.47 0.69 -6.48
CA CYS A 62 12.31 -0.09 -6.90
C CYS A 62 12.69 -1.57 -7.08
N CYS A 63 11.75 -2.49 -6.81
CA CYS A 63 11.95 -3.93 -7.00
C CYS A 63 11.77 -4.41 -8.46
N GLY A 64 11.58 -3.49 -9.41
CA GLY A 64 11.40 -3.81 -10.84
C GLY A 64 9.99 -4.22 -11.25
N SER A 65 9.06 -4.40 -10.30
CA SER A 65 7.63 -4.67 -10.52
C SER A 65 7.30 -5.88 -11.43
N GLY A 66 8.22 -6.83 -11.59
CA GLY A 66 8.01 -7.99 -12.49
C GLY A 66 8.16 -7.67 -13.98
N PHE A 67 8.76 -6.53 -14.34
CA PHE A 67 9.08 -6.19 -15.74
C PHE A 67 10.55 -6.37 -16.07
N VAL A 68 11.43 -6.16 -15.08
CA VAL A 68 12.88 -6.21 -15.30
C VAL A 68 13.36 -7.64 -15.50
N ASP A 69 12.73 -8.62 -14.86
CA ASP A 69 12.97 -10.06 -15.03
C ASP A 69 12.67 -10.53 -16.45
N GLU A 70 11.58 -10.04 -17.06
CA GLU A 70 11.25 -10.38 -18.45
C GLU A 70 12.34 -9.95 -19.42
N ALA A 71 13.00 -8.82 -19.14
CA ALA A 71 14.07 -8.29 -19.98
C ALA A 71 15.45 -8.86 -19.63
N ASN A 72 15.77 -8.99 -18.35
CA ASN A 72 17.08 -9.43 -17.85
C ASN A 72 17.00 -9.94 -16.40
N GLU A 73 17.00 -11.27 -16.24
CA GLU A 73 16.96 -11.96 -14.95
C GLU A 73 18.08 -11.49 -14.00
N VAL A 74 19.33 -11.44 -14.48
CA VAL A 74 20.48 -11.08 -13.62
C VAL A 74 20.38 -9.64 -13.13
N LEU A 75 19.92 -8.73 -13.98
CA LEU A 75 19.69 -7.35 -13.56
C LEU A 75 18.59 -7.27 -12.49
N ASN A 76 17.48 -8.00 -12.67
CA ASN A 76 16.41 -8.05 -11.68
C ASN A 76 16.91 -8.58 -10.33
N VAL A 77 17.65 -9.70 -10.34
CA VAL A 77 18.22 -10.25 -9.11
C VAL A 77 19.21 -9.25 -8.49
N ALA A 78 20.09 -8.62 -9.27
CA ALA A 78 21.06 -7.67 -8.76
C ALA A 78 20.43 -6.44 -8.08
N ILE A 79 19.39 -5.83 -8.66
CA ILE A 79 18.73 -4.66 -8.03
C ILE A 79 18.02 -5.03 -6.72
N ASN A 80 17.46 -6.23 -6.64
CA ASN A 80 16.77 -6.71 -5.43
C ASN A 80 17.77 -7.20 -4.38
N ILE A 81 18.87 -7.83 -4.77
CA ILE A 81 19.96 -8.21 -3.86
C ILE A 81 20.66 -6.97 -3.29
N ARG A 82 20.84 -5.90 -4.07
CA ARG A 82 21.29 -4.60 -3.53
C ARG A 82 20.39 -4.11 -2.40
N ASN A 83 19.08 -4.19 -2.59
CA ASN A 83 18.09 -3.78 -1.58
C ASN A 83 18.15 -4.67 -0.32
N LEU A 84 18.35 -5.97 -0.49
CA LEU A 84 18.48 -6.92 0.62
C LEU A 84 19.82 -6.74 1.35
N ALA A 85 20.90 -6.44 0.65
CA ALA A 85 22.21 -6.14 1.26
C ALA A 85 22.17 -4.92 2.19
N ILE A 86 21.35 -3.91 1.86
CA ILE A 86 21.12 -2.77 2.76
C ILE A 86 20.48 -3.23 4.07
N ALA A 87 19.46 -4.10 4.00
CA ALA A 87 18.82 -4.68 5.18
C ALA A 87 19.79 -5.54 6.00
N GLU A 88 20.62 -6.34 5.31
CA GLU A 88 21.58 -7.26 5.92
C GLU A 88 22.66 -6.50 6.70
N ARG A 89 23.19 -5.42 6.13
CA ARG A 89 24.17 -4.55 6.80
C ARG A 89 23.60 -3.90 8.05
N ALA A 90 22.31 -3.53 8.01
CA ALA A 90 21.61 -3.02 9.18
C ALA A 90 21.25 -4.13 10.20
N GLY A 91 21.49 -5.40 9.89
CA GLY A 91 21.10 -6.52 10.75
C GLY A 91 19.59 -6.66 10.95
N LEU A 92 18.80 -6.20 9.97
CA LEU A 92 17.33 -6.15 10.00
C LEU A 92 16.71 -7.04 8.92
N ASP A 93 15.52 -7.56 9.20
CA ASP A 93 14.63 -8.13 8.18
C ASP A 93 13.91 -7.01 7.41
N LEU A 94 13.46 -7.31 6.19
CA LEU A 94 12.79 -6.36 5.32
C LEU A 94 11.27 -6.48 5.43
N LEU A 95 10.60 -5.37 5.76
CA LEU A 95 9.14 -5.21 5.71
C LEU A 95 8.70 -4.56 4.39
N THR A 96 7.64 -5.10 3.80
CA THR A 96 6.96 -4.50 2.66
C THR A 96 5.44 -4.52 2.81
N ILE A 97 4.78 -3.54 2.21
CA ILE A 97 3.30 -3.47 2.12
C ILE A 97 2.81 -3.70 0.70
N CYS A 98 3.69 -4.20 -0.18
CA CYS A 98 3.38 -4.43 -1.57
C CYS A 98 3.58 -5.91 -1.88
N SER A 99 2.51 -6.59 -2.30
CA SER A 99 2.58 -8.00 -2.74
C SER A 99 3.65 -8.21 -3.81
N THR A 100 3.80 -7.28 -4.75
CA THR A 100 4.78 -7.40 -5.82
C THR A 100 6.21 -7.26 -5.29
N CYS A 101 6.45 -6.35 -4.34
CA CYS A 101 7.74 -6.28 -3.67
C CYS A 101 8.03 -7.56 -2.89
N GLN A 102 7.05 -8.09 -2.15
CA GLN A 102 7.18 -9.37 -1.44
C GLN A 102 7.66 -10.48 -2.39
N GLY A 103 6.96 -10.66 -3.51
CA GLY A 103 7.31 -11.68 -4.50
C GLY A 103 8.70 -11.45 -5.12
N MET A 104 8.99 -10.24 -5.62
CA MET A 104 10.25 -9.96 -6.32
C MET A 104 11.48 -10.09 -5.42
N LEU A 105 11.40 -9.57 -4.19
CA LEU A 105 12.52 -9.65 -3.23
C LEU A 105 12.72 -11.08 -2.72
N SER A 106 11.64 -11.81 -2.46
CA SER A 106 11.73 -13.23 -2.04
C SER A 106 12.26 -14.12 -3.15
N LEU A 107 11.79 -13.93 -4.39
CA LEU A 107 12.28 -14.63 -5.57
C LEU A 107 13.75 -14.32 -5.85
N ALA A 108 14.17 -13.05 -5.74
CA ALA A 108 15.58 -12.70 -5.88
C ALA A 108 16.46 -13.43 -4.84
N ASN A 109 15.98 -13.51 -3.60
CA ASN A 109 16.64 -14.27 -2.53
C ASN A 109 16.79 -15.75 -2.88
N LEU A 110 15.77 -16.35 -3.48
CA LEU A 110 15.82 -17.75 -3.93
C LEU A 110 16.79 -17.92 -5.10
N ARG A 111 16.67 -17.08 -6.14
CA ARG A 111 17.50 -17.14 -7.35
C ARG A 111 18.97 -16.92 -7.05
N TYR A 112 19.28 -16.08 -6.08
CA TYR A 112 20.66 -15.86 -5.61
C TYR A 112 21.28 -17.09 -4.92
N ARG A 113 20.53 -18.14 -4.62
CA ARG A 113 21.09 -19.42 -4.16
C ARG A 113 21.70 -20.24 -5.30
N ASP A 114 21.33 -19.97 -6.56
CA ASP A 114 21.98 -20.59 -7.72
C ASP A 114 23.39 -20.01 -7.88
N PRO A 115 24.46 -20.84 -7.82
CA PRO A 115 25.83 -20.38 -7.96
C PRO A 115 26.09 -19.57 -9.23
N LYS A 116 25.45 -19.90 -10.36
CA LYS A 116 25.65 -19.21 -11.64
C LYS A 116 25.04 -17.82 -11.64
N ILE A 117 23.85 -17.68 -11.05
CA ILE A 117 23.19 -16.37 -10.91
C ILE A 117 23.97 -15.54 -9.89
N ARG A 118 24.33 -16.13 -8.76
CA ARG A 118 25.11 -15.47 -7.71
C ARG A 118 26.42 -14.90 -8.23
N GLU A 119 27.20 -15.67 -8.97
CA GLU A 119 28.49 -15.21 -9.52
C GLU A 119 28.31 -13.95 -10.39
N ARG A 120 27.31 -13.96 -11.28
CA ARG A 120 27.01 -12.83 -12.17
C ARG A 120 26.51 -11.61 -11.41
N VAL A 121 25.67 -11.82 -10.39
CA VAL A 121 25.15 -10.76 -9.52
C VAL A 121 26.28 -10.16 -8.69
N ASP A 122 27.13 -10.99 -8.08
CA ASP A 122 28.27 -10.55 -7.29
C ASP A 122 29.27 -9.77 -8.15
N ALA A 123 29.52 -10.22 -9.38
CA ALA A 123 30.35 -9.48 -10.33
C ALA A 123 29.78 -8.08 -10.67
N ALA A 124 28.46 -7.95 -10.76
CA ALA A 124 27.80 -6.67 -11.01
C ALA A 124 27.77 -5.75 -9.78
N LEU A 125 27.71 -6.32 -8.57
CA LEU A 125 27.60 -5.57 -7.31
C LEU A 125 28.95 -5.23 -6.67
N ARG A 126 30.00 -6.00 -6.94
CA ARG A 126 31.35 -5.80 -6.40
C ARG A 126 31.94 -4.40 -6.69
N PRO A 127 31.83 -3.82 -7.90
CA PRO A 127 32.31 -2.45 -8.16
C PRO A 127 31.59 -1.38 -7.31
N LEU A 128 30.40 -1.68 -6.79
CA LEU A 128 29.64 -0.81 -5.91
C LEU A 128 29.98 -1.00 -4.43
N GLY A 129 30.90 -1.94 -4.12
CA GLY A 129 31.25 -2.31 -2.75
C GLY A 129 30.10 -2.97 -1.98
N ILE A 130 29.17 -3.62 -2.70
CA ILE A 130 28.01 -4.30 -2.12
C ILE A 130 28.31 -5.79 -2.01
N GLU A 131 28.02 -6.34 -0.83
CA GLU A 131 28.14 -7.76 -0.52
C GLU A 131 26.84 -8.21 0.12
N TYR A 132 26.42 -9.43 -0.19
CA TYR A 132 25.21 -10.04 0.37
C TYR A 132 25.46 -11.51 0.71
N ARG A 133 25.01 -11.94 1.90
CA ARG A 133 25.22 -13.28 2.43
C ARG A 133 23.94 -14.13 2.43
N GLY A 134 22.79 -13.56 2.05
CA GLY A 134 21.55 -14.31 1.94
C GLY A 134 20.78 -14.48 3.25
N THR A 135 21.00 -13.63 4.26
CA THR A 135 20.43 -13.84 5.60
C THR A 135 19.09 -13.12 5.84
N VAL A 136 18.73 -12.16 5.00
CA VAL A 136 17.57 -11.29 5.20
C VAL A 136 16.28 -11.98 4.82
N LYS A 137 15.29 -11.94 5.72
CA LYS A 137 13.92 -12.37 5.42
C LYS A 137 13.08 -11.20 4.93
N VAL A 138 12.26 -11.45 3.92
CA VAL A 138 11.30 -10.48 3.39
C VAL A 138 9.92 -10.83 3.93
N LYS A 139 9.35 -9.92 4.72
CA LYS A 139 8.04 -10.08 5.34
C LYS A 139 7.06 -9.05 4.80
N HIS A 140 5.87 -9.53 4.45
CA HIS A 140 4.76 -8.66 4.11
C HIS A 140 4.08 -8.18 5.39
N LEU A 141 3.62 -6.92 5.44
CA LEU A 141 2.95 -6.38 6.63
C LEU A 141 1.75 -7.21 7.06
N LEU A 142 0.95 -7.70 6.11
CA LEU A 142 -0.15 -8.62 6.42
C LEU A 142 0.32 -9.83 7.25
N ARG A 143 1.40 -10.50 6.83
CA ARG A 143 2.02 -11.62 7.56
C ARG A 143 2.50 -11.20 8.94
N VAL A 144 3.17 -10.05 9.05
CA VAL A 144 3.62 -9.52 10.35
C VAL A 144 2.45 -9.26 11.29
N LEU A 145 1.34 -8.70 10.78
CA LEU A 145 0.16 -8.41 11.59
C LEU A 145 -0.56 -9.69 12.05
N THR A 146 -0.60 -10.73 11.22
CA THR A 146 -1.34 -11.96 11.52
C THR A 146 -0.52 -12.97 12.31
N GLU A 147 0.78 -13.10 12.03
CA GLU A 147 1.67 -14.09 12.66
C GLU A 147 2.52 -13.48 13.79
N ASP A 148 3.33 -12.47 13.50
CA ASP A 148 4.31 -11.94 14.47
C ASP A 148 3.63 -11.13 15.59
N VAL A 149 2.65 -10.29 15.24
CA VAL A 149 1.83 -9.55 16.21
C VAL A 149 0.72 -10.44 16.77
N GLY A 150 0.11 -11.26 15.90
CA GLY A 150 -1.01 -12.12 16.24
C GLY A 150 -2.36 -11.39 16.21
N VAL A 151 -3.37 -12.09 15.69
CA VAL A 151 -4.75 -11.59 15.57
C VAL A 151 -5.35 -11.15 16.92
N ALA A 152 -5.02 -11.85 18.02
CA ALA A 152 -5.53 -11.52 19.35
C ALA A 152 -5.05 -10.14 19.83
N ARG A 153 -3.73 -9.89 19.79
CA ARG A 153 -3.14 -8.60 20.16
C ARG A 153 -3.63 -7.47 19.25
N LEU A 154 -3.87 -7.78 17.97
CA LEU A 154 -4.43 -6.80 17.05
C LEU A 154 -5.84 -6.37 17.46
N ARG A 155 -6.71 -7.32 17.87
CA ARG A 155 -8.07 -7.01 18.37
C ARG A 155 -8.05 -6.10 19.59
N GLU A 156 -7.13 -6.30 20.53
CA GLU A 156 -6.99 -5.47 21.74
C GLU A 156 -6.68 -4.00 21.42
N LYS A 157 -6.00 -3.74 20.30
CA LYS A 157 -5.61 -2.39 19.86
C LYS A 157 -6.71 -1.70 19.03
N VAL A 158 -7.82 -2.38 18.72
CA VAL A 158 -8.94 -1.81 17.94
C VAL A 158 -9.77 -0.88 18.82
N VAL A 159 -9.65 0.42 18.59
CA VAL A 159 -10.43 1.45 19.30
C VAL A 159 -11.84 1.62 18.73
N ARG A 160 -11.97 1.51 17.41
CA ARG A 160 -13.25 1.68 16.70
C ARG A 160 -13.42 0.56 15.67
N PRO A 161 -14.22 -0.47 15.99
CA PRO A 161 -14.53 -1.52 15.03
C PRO A 161 -15.21 -0.95 13.78
N LEU A 162 -14.92 -1.56 12.62
CA LEU A 162 -15.51 -1.15 11.34
C LEU A 162 -17.01 -1.50 11.25
N GLY A 163 -17.50 -2.34 12.15
CA GLY A 163 -18.91 -2.78 12.20
C GLY A 163 -19.24 -3.74 11.06
N SER A 164 -20.53 -3.89 10.74
CA SER A 164 -21.01 -4.88 9.76
C SER A 164 -20.70 -4.54 8.29
N VAL A 165 -19.68 -3.72 8.00
CA VAL A 165 -19.26 -3.42 6.62
C VAL A 165 -18.72 -4.70 5.99
N LYS A 166 -19.25 -5.04 4.82
CA LYS A 166 -18.85 -6.20 4.03
C LYS A 166 -17.67 -5.84 3.15
N ILE A 167 -16.52 -6.49 3.36
CA ILE A 167 -15.28 -6.18 2.65
C ILE A 167 -14.81 -7.39 1.85
N GLY A 168 -14.64 -7.22 0.54
CA GLY A 168 -13.94 -8.19 -0.31
C GLY A 168 -12.43 -8.09 -0.10
N ALA A 169 -11.82 -9.13 0.46
CA ALA A 169 -10.38 -9.25 0.60
C ALA A 169 -9.75 -9.57 -0.76
N PHE A 170 -8.88 -8.70 -1.27
CA PHE A 170 -8.14 -8.93 -2.50
C PHE A 170 -6.64 -9.07 -2.19
N TYR A 171 -6.12 -10.29 -2.24
CA TYR A 171 -4.76 -10.61 -1.77
C TYR A 171 -3.65 -10.07 -2.67
N GLY A 172 -3.88 -10.08 -3.98
CA GLY A 172 -2.85 -9.88 -4.99
C GLY A 172 -2.02 -11.16 -5.23
N CYS A 173 -1.65 -11.37 -6.49
CA CYS A 173 -1.04 -12.63 -6.94
C CYS A 173 0.32 -12.93 -6.31
N HIS A 174 1.21 -11.93 -6.22
CA HIS A 174 2.60 -12.13 -5.75
C HIS A 174 2.73 -12.30 -4.23
N LEU A 175 1.63 -12.13 -3.49
CA LEU A 175 1.62 -12.41 -2.05
C LEU A 175 1.41 -13.90 -1.76
N LEU A 176 0.78 -14.61 -2.70
CA LEU A 176 0.40 -16.01 -2.57
C LEU A 176 1.19 -16.92 -3.51
N ARG A 177 1.76 -16.36 -4.58
CA ARG A 177 2.45 -17.11 -5.64
C ARG A 177 3.85 -16.53 -5.91
N PRO A 178 4.85 -17.39 -6.15
CA PRO A 178 4.80 -18.86 -6.15
C PRO A 178 4.75 -19.46 -4.73
N ALA A 179 3.79 -20.35 -4.47
CA ALA A 179 3.46 -20.84 -3.12
C ALA A 179 4.60 -21.62 -2.46
N ASN A 180 5.31 -22.43 -3.24
CA ASN A 180 6.46 -23.22 -2.82
C ASN A 180 7.67 -22.36 -2.38
N GLU A 181 7.75 -21.10 -2.81
CA GLU A 181 8.86 -20.21 -2.46
C GLU A 181 8.52 -19.27 -1.30
N LEU A 182 7.25 -18.84 -1.21
CA LEU A 182 6.80 -17.89 -0.20
C LEU A 182 6.53 -18.53 1.17
N ASP A 183 6.23 -19.84 1.19
CA ASP A 183 6.02 -20.65 2.40
C ASP A 183 5.20 -19.89 3.47
N TRP A 184 3.96 -19.56 3.09
CA TRP A 184 3.07 -18.75 3.91
C TRP A 184 1.63 -19.27 3.94
N GLU A 185 0.86 -19.02 2.88
CA GLU A 185 -0.54 -19.45 2.78
C GLU A 185 -0.79 -20.28 1.53
N SER A 186 -1.92 -20.99 1.50
CA SER A 186 -2.44 -21.59 0.28
C SER A 186 -2.70 -20.50 -0.78
N ALA A 187 -2.30 -20.77 -2.02
CA ALA A 187 -2.55 -19.83 -3.11
C ALA A 187 -4.01 -19.83 -3.58
N GLU A 188 -4.74 -20.89 -3.25
CA GLU A 188 -6.13 -21.14 -3.63
C GLU A 188 -7.07 -20.74 -2.49
N GLU A 189 -6.71 -21.09 -1.25
CA GLU A 189 -7.53 -20.87 -0.05
C GLU A 189 -6.77 -20.16 1.08
N PRO A 190 -6.30 -18.92 0.86
CA PRO A 190 -5.76 -18.11 1.95
C PRO A 190 -6.88 -17.61 2.87
N HIS A 191 -6.53 -17.24 4.10
CA HIS A 191 -7.44 -16.79 5.15
C HIS A 191 -6.91 -15.64 6.01
N ALA A 192 -5.61 -15.36 6.01
CA ALA A 192 -4.98 -14.37 6.88
C ALA A 192 -5.55 -12.96 6.68
N PHE A 193 -5.92 -12.59 5.45
CA PHE A 193 -6.52 -11.27 5.20
C PHE A 193 -7.95 -11.19 5.73
N GLU A 194 -8.77 -12.21 5.54
CA GLU A 194 -10.10 -12.28 6.13
C GLU A 194 -10.03 -12.29 7.66
N ASP A 195 -9.05 -12.96 8.25
CA ASP A 195 -8.83 -12.96 9.70
C ASP A 195 -8.45 -11.58 10.23
N LEU A 196 -7.59 -10.85 9.52
CA LEU A 196 -7.30 -9.45 9.82
C LEU A 196 -8.58 -8.59 9.74
N LEU A 197 -9.40 -8.77 8.70
CA LEU A 197 -10.66 -8.04 8.54
C LEU A 197 -11.64 -8.33 9.68
N ARG A 198 -11.79 -9.60 10.08
CA ARG A 198 -12.60 -9.99 11.25
C ARG A 198 -12.07 -9.38 12.53
N ALA A 199 -10.75 -9.31 12.69
CA ALA A 199 -10.09 -8.74 13.86
C ALA A 199 -10.38 -7.24 14.04
N VAL A 200 -10.42 -6.48 12.94
CA VAL A 200 -10.81 -5.05 12.97
C VAL A 200 -12.34 -4.85 12.99
N GLY A 201 -13.10 -5.93 13.12
CA GLY A 201 -14.54 -5.94 13.26
C GLY A 201 -15.32 -5.75 11.96
N ALA A 202 -14.71 -5.99 10.79
CA ALA A 202 -15.39 -6.03 9.50
C ALA A 202 -15.91 -7.44 9.17
N THR A 203 -16.81 -7.54 8.18
CA THR A 203 -17.32 -8.82 7.68
C THR A 203 -16.65 -9.14 6.33
N PRO A 204 -15.72 -10.11 6.25
CA PRO A 204 -15.14 -10.49 4.97
C PRO A 204 -16.20 -11.16 4.07
N VAL A 205 -16.12 -10.88 2.77
CA VAL A 205 -16.94 -11.52 1.74
C VAL A 205 -16.10 -12.58 1.04
N ASP A 206 -16.65 -13.78 0.89
CA ASP A 206 -16.04 -14.83 0.07
C ASP A 206 -16.52 -14.71 -1.38
N TYR A 207 -15.57 -14.71 -2.30
CA TYR A 207 -15.77 -14.57 -3.74
C TYR A 207 -14.51 -15.05 -4.46
N ARG A 208 -14.66 -15.52 -5.71
CA ARG A 208 -13.54 -16.13 -6.45
C ARG A 208 -12.42 -15.14 -6.76
N GLY A 209 -12.76 -13.87 -6.98
CA GLY A 209 -11.83 -12.80 -7.31
C GLY A 209 -10.78 -12.50 -6.25
N ARG A 210 -10.93 -13.00 -5.00
CA ARG A 210 -10.01 -12.74 -3.88
C ARG A 210 -8.55 -13.15 -4.15
N VAL A 211 -8.36 -14.23 -4.91
CA VAL A 211 -7.04 -14.80 -5.28
C VAL A 211 -6.64 -14.54 -6.74
N MET A 212 -7.43 -13.76 -7.47
CA MET A 212 -7.23 -13.51 -8.90
C MET A 212 -6.27 -12.32 -9.18
N CYS A 213 -5.85 -12.16 -10.44
CA CYS A 213 -5.00 -11.05 -10.86
C CYS A 213 -5.80 -9.76 -11.03
N CYS A 214 -5.20 -8.62 -10.65
CA CYS A 214 -5.76 -7.28 -10.84
C CYS A 214 -5.48 -6.69 -12.23
N GLY A 215 -4.68 -7.36 -13.05
CA GLY A 215 -4.32 -6.92 -14.40
C GLY A 215 -3.21 -5.86 -14.49
N PHE A 216 -2.62 -5.42 -13.36
CA PHE A 216 -1.60 -4.37 -13.36
C PHE A 216 -0.40 -4.62 -14.29
N PRO A 217 0.20 -5.83 -14.38
CA PRO A 217 1.39 -6.05 -15.22
C PRO A 217 1.17 -5.69 -16.70
N ILE A 218 -0.03 -5.91 -17.22
CA ILE A 218 -0.33 -5.61 -18.63
C ILE A 218 -0.95 -4.23 -18.84
N GLN A 219 -1.01 -3.37 -17.81
CA GLN A 219 -1.68 -2.08 -17.88
C GLN A 219 -1.05 -1.14 -18.90
N PHE A 220 0.27 -1.18 -19.07
CA PHE A 220 1.00 -0.31 -20.00
C PHE A 220 0.98 -0.82 -21.45
N VAL A 221 0.83 -2.13 -21.65
CA VAL A 221 0.88 -2.76 -22.99
C VAL A 221 -0.53 -3.01 -23.54
N LYS A 222 -1.47 -3.45 -22.69
CA LYS A 222 -2.85 -3.80 -23.06
C LYS A 222 -3.86 -3.21 -22.05
N PRO A 223 -3.99 -1.87 -21.97
CA PRO A 223 -4.79 -1.19 -20.94
C PRO A 223 -6.27 -1.60 -20.92
N THR A 224 -6.88 -1.86 -22.09
CA THR A 224 -8.28 -2.31 -22.18
C THR A 224 -8.46 -3.70 -21.57
N THR A 225 -7.55 -4.63 -21.87
CA THR A 225 -7.56 -5.99 -21.29
C THR A 225 -7.32 -5.94 -19.80
N ALA A 226 -6.33 -5.16 -19.35
CA ALA A 226 -6.02 -4.95 -17.94
C ALA A 226 -7.23 -4.39 -17.17
N SER A 227 -7.89 -3.36 -17.71
CA SER A 227 -9.08 -2.75 -17.12
C SER A 227 -10.25 -3.73 -17.06
N ARG A 228 -10.45 -4.56 -18.10
CA ARG A 228 -11.47 -5.63 -18.10
C ARG A 228 -11.20 -6.69 -17.04
N ILE A 229 -9.93 -7.05 -16.80
CA ILE A 229 -9.55 -7.98 -15.72
C ILE A 229 -9.91 -7.37 -14.36
N ALA A 230 -9.51 -6.13 -14.09
CA ALA A 230 -9.85 -5.44 -12.85
C ALA A 230 -11.37 -5.32 -12.66
N GLY A 231 -12.10 -4.97 -13.72
CA GLY A 231 -13.56 -4.82 -13.72
C GLY A 231 -14.26 -6.11 -13.32
N ARG A 232 -13.83 -7.25 -13.85
CA ARG A 232 -14.37 -8.57 -13.46
C ARG A 232 -14.22 -8.86 -11.96
N GLN A 233 -13.08 -8.51 -11.36
CA GLN A 233 -12.89 -8.76 -9.92
C GLN A 233 -13.75 -7.82 -9.06
N ILE A 234 -13.96 -6.59 -9.51
CA ILE A 234 -14.84 -5.63 -8.86
C ILE A 234 -16.30 -6.08 -8.96
N GLU A 235 -16.73 -6.57 -10.14
CA GLU A 235 -18.07 -7.12 -10.35
C GLU A 235 -18.31 -8.36 -9.51
N ASP A 236 -17.34 -9.27 -9.45
CA ASP A 236 -17.44 -10.49 -8.64
C ASP A 236 -17.60 -10.16 -7.15
N ALA A 237 -16.77 -9.26 -6.61
CA ALA A 237 -16.89 -8.81 -5.22
C ALA A 237 -18.27 -8.18 -4.94
N LYS A 238 -18.77 -7.35 -5.87
CA LYS A 238 -20.11 -6.74 -5.74
C LYS A 238 -21.25 -7.75 -5.82
N ALA A 239 -21.14 -8.72 -6.72
CA ALA A 239 -22.16 -9.77 -6.89
C ALA A 239 -22.29 -10.63 -5.62
N HIS A 240 -21.20 -10.77 -4.85
CA HIS A 240 -21.19 -11.44 -3.55
C HIS A 240 -21.51 -10.49 -2.37
N GLY A 241 -21.88 -9.24 -2.65
CA GLY A 241 -22.38 -8.30 -1.65
C GLY A 241 -21.32 -7.52 -0.89
N ALA A 242 -20.11 -7.34 -1.44
CA ALA A 242 -19.11 -6.46 -0.84
C ALA A 242 -19.52 -4.98 -0.95
N ASP A 243 -19.47 -4.26 0.18
CA ASP A 243 -19.62 -2.81 0.24
C ASP A 243 -18.34 -2.10 -0.21
N ALA A 244 -17.19 -2.72 0.06
CA ALA A 244 -15.87 -2.23 -0.33
C ALA A 244 -14.90 -3.38 -0.64
N MET A 245 -13.80 -3.06 -1.30
CA MET A 245 -12.65 -3.97 -1.47
C MET A 245 -11.44 -3.44 -0.71
N ALA A 246 -10.67 -4.34 -0.11
CA ALA A 246 -9.39 -4.04 0.53
C ALA A 246 -8.27 -4.83 -0.14
N THR A 247 -7.08 -4.25 -0.27
CA THR A 247 -5.91 -4.90 -0.87
C THR A 247 -4.64 -4.52 -0.11
N PRO A 248 -3.75 -5.49 0.18
CA PRO A 248 -2.45 -5.24 0.79
C PRO A 248 -1.39 -4.94 -0.28
N CYS A 249 -1.79 -4.45 -1.46
CA CYS A 249 -0.87 -4.14 -2.56
C CYS A 249 -1.20 -2.80 -3.21
N PRO A 250 -0.26 -1.83 -3.21
CA PRO A 250 -0.42 -0.54 -3.87
C PRO A 250 -0.69 -0.65 -5.37
N LEU A 251 -0.08 -1.63 -6.06
CA LEU A 251 -0.31 -1.82 -7.50
C LEU A 251 -1.72 -2.33 -7.79
N CYS A 252 -2.20 -3.27 -6.98
CA CYS A 252 -3.60 -3.70 -7.05
C CYS A 252 -4.55 -2.55 -6.68
N HIS A 253 -4.17 -1.69 -5.73
CA HIS A 253 -4.95 -0.50 -5.37
C HIS A 253 -5.08 0.44 -6.57
N ILE A 254 -4.01 0.72 -7.32
CA ILE A 254 -4.07 1.51 -8.55
C ILE A 254 -5.03 0.88 -9.58
N SER A 255 -4.94 -0.43 -9.80
CA SER A 255 -5.81 -1.12 -10.76
C SER A 255 -7.29 -1.11 -10.37
N LEU A 256 -7.59 -1.35 -9.10
CA LEU A 256 -8.96 -1.51 -8.61
C LEU A 256 -9.62 -0.16 -8.26
N ASP A 257 -8.84 0.85 -7.87
CA ASP A 257 -9.32 2.19 -7.49
C ASP A 257 -9.12 3.25 -8.58
N ALA A 258 -7.85 3.54 -8.91
CA ALA A 258 -7.54 4.67 -9.79
C ALA A 258 -8.07 4.44 -11.22
N TYR A 259 -8.07 3.18 -11.68
CA TYR A 259 -8.61 2.79 -12.98
C TYR A 259 -10.05 2.26 -12.93
N GLN A 260 -10.77 2.42 -11.82
CA GLN A 260 -12.14 1.93 -11.67
C GLN A 260 -13.06 2.40 -12.81
N ASN A 261 -13.01 3.68 -13.19
CA ASN A 261 -13.82 4.19 -14.31
C ASN A 261 -13.53 3.47 -15.65
N ARG A 262 -12.26 3.13 -15.91
CA ARG A 262 -11.88 2.38 -17.12
C ARG A 262 -12.32 0.92 -17.02
N ALA A 263 -12.22 0.35 -15.83
CA ALA A 263 -12.65 -1.00 -15.54
C ALA A 263 -14.16 -1.17 -15.79
N GLU A 264 -14.98 -0.23 -15.32
CA GLU A 264 -16.44 -0.19 -15.53
C GLU A 264 -16.81 -0.10 -17.01
N GLN A 265 -16.15 0.79 -17.76
CA GLN A 265 -16.38 0.93 -19.20
C GLN A 265 -16.02 -0.35 -19.96
N ALA A 266 -14.93 -1.01 -19.56
CA ALA A 266 -14.42 -2.20 -20.23
C ALA A 266 -15.28 -3.46 -20.01
N VAL A 267 -16.06 -3.52 -18.92
CA VAL A 267 -16.99 -4.62 -18.64
C VAL A 267 -18.43 -4.34 -19.09
N GLY A 268 -18.72 -3.10 -19.51
CA GLY A 268 -20.05 -2.71 -19.98
C GLY A 268 -21.08 -2.46 -18.88
N THR A 269 -20.65 -2.42 -17.62
CA THR A 269 -21.53 -2.28 -16.45
C THR A 269 -21.34 -0.92 -15.79
N PRO A 270 -22.35 -0.02 -15.80
CA PRO A 270 -22.28 1.24 -15.09
C PRO A 270 -22.35 0.98 -13.58
N SER A 271 -21.22 1.17 -12.90
CA SER A 271 -21.14 1.00 -11.45
C SER A 271 -21.54 2.32 -10.77
N THR A 272 -22.84 2.54 -10.79
CA THR A 272 -23.52 3.44 -9.85
C THR A 272 -24.73 2.69 -9.33
N CYS A 273 -24.89 2.67 -8.01
CA CYS A 273 -26.12 2.30 -7.35
C CYS A 273 -27.29 3.03 -8.03
N ARG A 274 -28.06 2.32 -8.85
CA ARG A 274 -29.16 2.86 -9.65
C ARG A 274 -30.46 2.45 -8.95
N SER A 275 -30.76 3.07 -7.80
CA SER A 275 -32.13 3.07 -7.29
C SER A 275 -32.93 4.15 -8.02
N SER A 276 -34.17 3.81 -8.38
CA SER A 276 -35.12 4.54 -9.22
C SER A 276 -35.65 5.86 -8.65
N THR A 277 -35.03 6.43 -7.62
CA THR A 277 -35.54 7.61 -6.90
C THR A 277 -34.85 8.92 -7.28
N CYS A 278 -33.90 8.92 -8.21
CA CYS A 278 -33.14 10.13 -8.57
C CYS A 278 -33.67 10.85 -9.83
N ARG A 279 -34.99 10.87 -10.03
CA ARG A 279 -35.67 11.88 -10.84
C ARG A 279 -36.42 12.81 -9.89
N ARG A 280 -36.02 14.09 -9.91
CA ARG A 280 -36.64 15.24 -9.23
C ARG A 280 -36.50 15.29 -7.71
N SER A 281 -35.44 15.94 -7.25
CA SER A 281 -35.54 16.99 -6.22
C SER A 281 -34.25 17.81 -6.17
N SER A 282 -34.35 19.04 -6.70
CA SER A 282 -33.67 20.27 -6.25
C SER A 282 -32.21 20.19 -5.75
N GLY A 283 -31.29 20.52 -6.66
CA GLY A 283 -30.25 21.55 -6.51
C GLY A 283 -29.28 21.52 -5.32
N SER A 284 -28.08 20.96 -5.53
CA SER A 284 -26.82 21.46 -4.92
C SER A 284 -25.60 20.88 -5.67
N PRO A 285 -24.60 21.71 -6.10
CA PRO A 285 -23.50 21.26 -6.95
C PRO A 285 -22.27 20.88 -6.11
N SER A 286 -22.19 19.65 -5.61
CA SER A 286 -20.92 19.04 -5.19
C SER A 286 -21.06 17.53 -4.95
N GLY A 287 -21.28 16.74 -5.99
CA GLY A 287 -21.38 15.28 -5.89
C GLY A 287 -20.09 14.58 -6.34
N ARG A 288 -19.25 14.11 -5.40
CA ARG A 288 -18.25 13.08 -5.71
C ARG A 288 -18.96 11.72 -5.79
N ARG A 289 -18.66 10.96 -6.84
CA ARG A 289 -19.14 9.59 -7.07
C ARG A 289 -18.62 8.64 -5.96
N PRO A 290 -19.42 7.67 -5.46
CA PRO A 290 -18.94 6.69 -4.50
C PRO A 290 -17.96 5.71 -5.17
N ARG A 291 -16.78 5.52 -4.55
CA ARG A 291 -15.75 4.55 -4.96
C ARG A 291 -15.87 3.29 -4.09
N ILE A 292 -15.70 2.10 -4.68
CA ILE A 292 -15.76 0.81 -3.96
C ILE A 292 -14.44 0.49 -3.24
N SER A 293 -13.36 1.19 -3.57
CA SER A 293 -12.05 1.04 -2.93
C SER A 293 -11.81 2.19 -1.97
N ALA A 294 -11.54 1.86 -0.71
CA ALA A 294 -11.20 2.83 0.32
C ALA A 294 -9.75 2.65 0.75
N SER A 295 -8.94 3.71 0.66
CA SER A 295 -7.66 3.78 1.36
C SER A 295 -7.93 4.02 2.85
N PRO A 296 -7.07 3.57 3.79
CA PRO A 296 -7.29 3.78 5.22
C PRO A 296 -7.47 5.27 5.62
N GLY A 297 -6.95 6.21 4.82
CA GLY A 297 -7.10 7.66 5.03
C GLY A 297 -8.51 8.23 4.80
N THR A 298 -9.39 7.58 4.02
CA THR A 298 -10.75 8.09 3.74
C THR A 298 -11.76 7.82 4.85
N TRP A 299 -11.46 6.94 5.79
CA TRP A 299 -12.35 6.56 6.89
C TRP A 299 -12.50 7.66 7.96
N SER A 300 -11.60 8.65 7.97
CA SER A 300 -11.58 9.74 8.96
C SER A 300 -12.52 10.93 8.66
N ARG A 301 -13.17 10.97 7.49
CA ARG A 301 -13.95 12.14 7.04
C ARG A 301 -15.45 11.90 6.83
N SER A 302 -16.05 10.97 7.55
CA SER A 302 -17.52 10.91 7.62
C SER A 302 -18.01 11.41 8.99
N ARG A 303 -18.74 12.54 8.94
CA ARG A 303 -19.42 13.26 10.04
C ARG A 303 -18.49 14.02 11.00
N ARG A 304 -18.24 15.30 10.69
CA ARG A 304 -18.04 16.30 11.75
C ARG A 304 -19.38 16.44 12.48
N PRO A 305 -19.49 16.14 13.78
CA PRO A 305 -20.56 16.72 14.57
C PRO A 305 -20.33 18.23 14.64
N SER A 306 -21.39 19.01 14.46
CA SER A 306 -21.39 20.45 14.66
C SER A 306 -20.79 20.80 16.04
N PRO A 307 -19.86 21.77 16.15
CA PRO A 307 -19.41 22.22 17.45
C PRO A 307 -20.51 23.09 18.07
N ARG A 308 -21.42 22.49 18.84
CA ARG A 308 -21.93 23.14 20.06
C ARG A 308 -20.90 22.83 21.13
N TRP A 309 -20.62 23.79 22.01
CA TRP A 309 -19.53 23.87 22.99
C TRP A 309 -18.31 24.68 22.53
N ALA A 310 -18.51 26.00 22.55
CA ALA A 310 -17.46 26.95 22.92
C ALA A 310 -18.04 27.85 24.03
N PRO A 311 -17.36 28.04 25.18
CA PRO A 311 -17.80 29.01 26.17
C PRO A 311 -17.68 30.42 25.58
N ARG A 312 -18.72 31.23 25.73
CA ARG A 312 -18.76 32.63 25.29
C ARG A 312 -17.73 33.45 26.08
N PRO A 313 -16.87 34.26 25.44
CA PRO A 313 -16.11 35.27 26.16
C PRO A 313 -17.03 36.44 26.58
N PRO A 314 -16.77 37.10 27.71
CA PRO A 314 -17.59 38.20 28.18
C PRO A 314 -17.43 39.44 27.29
N ARG A 315 -18.53 40.18 27.14
CA ARG A 315 -18.59 41.44 26.39
C ARG A 315 -17.85 42.54 27.18
N GLY A 316 -16.93 43.24 26.52
CA GLY A 316 -16.28 44.44 27.05
C GLY A 316 -15.72 45.32 25.93
N SER A 317 -16.41 46.44 25.70
CA SER A 317 -15.94 47.75 25.19
C SER A 317 -14.67 47.85 24.31
N ALA A 318 -14.87 48.30 23.06
CA ALA A 318 -13.89 49.05 22.25
C ALA A 318 -13.61 50.44 22.90
N PRO A 319 -12.55 51.23 22.54
CA PRO A 319 -12.28 51.66 21.16
C PRO A 319 -10.80 51.92 20.75
N GLY A 320 -10.56 52.08 19.43
CA GLY A 320 -9.62 53.10 18.92
C GLY A 320 -8.54 52.70 17.89
N ARG A 321 -8.73 53.18 16.63
CA ARG A 321 -7.75 53.67 15.61
C ARG A 321 -6.61 52.71 15.19
N GLY A 322 -6.34 52.35 13.93
CA GLY A 322 -6.29 53.05 12.64
C GLY A 322 -5.48 52.16 11.64
N PRO A 323 -5.37 52.50 10.34
CA PRO A 323 -5.23 51.52 9.25
C PRO A 323 -3.79 51.38 8.71
N ILE A 324 -3.43 50.24 8.10
CA ILE A 324 -2.46 50.14 6.99
C ILE A 324 -2.74 48.89 6.15
N ALA A 325 -2.65 49.07 4.83
CA ALA A 325 -2.93 48.15 3.76
C ALA A 325 -1.78 47.16 3.48
N SER A 326 -2.11 45.98 2.93
CA SER A 326 -1.52 45.51 1.66
C SER A 326 -2.19 44.21 1.22
N ARG A 327 -2.70 44.20 -0.01
CA ARG A 327 -3.28 43.04 -0.70
C ARG A 327 -2.16 42.30 -1.43
N HIS A 328 -1.98 41.01 -1.17
CA HIS A 328 -1.32 40.11 -2.11
C HIS A 328 -2.20 38.89 -2.43
N ARG A 329 -2.56 38.78 -3.70
CA ARG A 329 -3.21 37.63 -4.35
C ARG A 329 -2.14 36.59 -4.72
N PRO A 330 -2.42 35.28 -4.63
CA PRO A 330 -1.56 34.24 -5.19
C PRO A 330 -1.75 34.11 -6.71
N PRO A 331 -0.72 33.66 -7.46
CA PRO A 331 -0.79 33.53 -8.92
C PRO A 331 -1.62 32.32 -9.36
N ARG A 332 -2.45 32.55 -10.38
CA ARG A 332 -3.11 31.54 -11.22
C ARG A 332 -2.26 31.32 -12.46
N THR A 333 -1.91 30.08 -12.78
CA THR A 333 -1.44 29.69 -14.12
C THR A 333 -2.32 28.55 -14.63
N PHE A 334 -3.16 28.90 -15.61
CA PHE A 334 -3.83 27.98 -16.54
C PHE A 334 -3.05 28.06 -17.86
N ALA A 335 -2.68 26.92 -18.44
CA ALA A 335 -2.25 26.83 -19.83
C ALA A 335 -3.41 26.22 -20.65
N ARG A 336 -3.87 26.96 -21.66
CA ARG A 336 -4.75 26.47 -22.72
C ARG A 336 -3.88 25.79 -23.78
N VAL A 337 -4.34 24.63 -24.27
CA VAL A 337 -3.85 23.99 -25.50
C VAL A 337 -4.78 24.44 -26.63
N GLY A 338 -4.19 24.93 -27.71
CA GLY A 338 -4.90 25.32 -28.93
C GLY A 338 -4.99 24.14 -29.91
N ASP A 339 -6.09 24.12 -30.64
CA ASP A 339 -6.33 23.26 -31.80
C ASP A 339 -5.57 23.81 -33.03
N GLY A 340 -5.00 22.89 -33.80
CA GLY A 340 -4.42 23.08 -35.13
C GLY A 340 -4.40 21.74 -35.84
#